data_AF-A0A8T3NQR2-F1
#
_entry.id   AF-A0A8T3NQR2-F1
#
_cell.length_a   1.000
_cell.length_b   1.000
_cell.length_c   1.000
_cell.angle_alpha   90.00
_cell.angle_beta   90.00
_cell.angle_gamma   90.00
#
_symmetry.space_group_name_H-M   'P 1'
#
loop_
_entity.id
_entity.type
_entity.pdbx_description
1 polymer ?
#
loop_
_entity_poly.entity_id
_entity_poly.type
_entity_poly.pdbx_seq_one_letter_code
_entity_poly.pdbx_strand_id
1 'polypeptide(L)'
;MNAPPATRNPDLGTVLEGTVERVTFYNPENGFSVVRLRVRGRREPVAIVGTLPAVQPGEGLALVGRWQTDPRHGAQFRPERAEARRPSDVDSIVRYLGSGLVRQVGPVLATRIVAQFGERTLDILDGSPERVRDVPGIGRSRARAIAGAWIEHRALRGVIGFLSVHGLDTRFAPRLLAAYGPDAPNVLSANPYRLVTDVPGLGFAAADRLGRDVGARPTG
;
A
#
# COMPACT_ATOMS: atom_id res chain seq x y z
N MET A 1 -21.58 -29.43 24.91
CA MET A 1 -22.13 -28.43 25.85
C MET A 1 -21.65 -27.05 25.41
N ASN A 2 -22.56 -26.32 24.76
CA ASN A 2 -22.58 -24.91 24.32
C ASN A 2 -21.28 -24.19 23.93
N ALA A 3 -21.07 -24.05 22.62
CA ALA A 3 -20.38 -22.89 22.05
C ALA A 3 -21.30 -21.65 22.15
N PRO A 4 -20.78 -20.44 22.45
CA PRO A 4 -21.60 -19.24 22.57
C PRO A 4 -22.18 -18.83 21.20
N PRO A 5 -23.39 -18.24 21.17
CA PRO A 5 -23.98 -17.78 19.92
C PRO A 5 -23.20 -16.56 19.43
N ALA A 6 -22.60 -16.69 18.24
CA ALA A 6 -22.14 -15.54 17.49
C ALA A 6 -23.38 -14.74 17.09
N THR A 7 -23.61 -13.61 17.74
CA THR A 7 -24.63 -12.63 17.38
C THR A 7 -24.36 -12.16 15.95
N ARG A 8 -24.98 -12.82 14.96
CA ARG A 8 -24.99 -12.36 13.57
C ARG A 8 -25.92 -11.15 13.52
N ASN A 9 -25.33 -9.96 13.56
CA ASN A 9 -26.00 -8.77 13.05
C ASN A 9 -25.91 -8.81 11.52
N PRO A 10 -27.02 -9.00 10.77
CA PRO A 10 -27.00 -9.20 9.32
C PRO A 10 -26.63 -7.93 8.52
N ASP A 11 -26.57 -6.77 9.16
CA ASP A 11 -26.24 -5.48 8.51
C ASP A 11 -24.75 -5.10 8.61
N LEU A 12 -23.93 -5.90 9.29
CA LEU A 12 -22.49 -5.71 9.37
C LEU A 12 -21.81 -6.83 8.57
N GLY A 13 -21.18 -6.47 7.44
CA GLY A 13 -20.40 -7.41 6.63
C GLY A 13 -19.41 -8.23 7.49
N THR A 14 -19.07 -9.43 7.03
CA THR A 14 -18.07 -10.28 7.69
C THR A 14 -16.74 -9.53 7.79
N VAL A 15 -16.11 -9.55 8.95
CA VAL A 15 -14.77 -8.96 9.15
C VAL A 15 -13.70 -10.02 8.88
N LEU A 16 -12.67 -9.66 8.12
CA LEU A 16 -11.52 -10.51 7.84
C LEU A 16 -10.24 -9.71 7.99
N GLU A 17 -9.36 -10.15 8.90
CA GLU A 17 -8.04 -9.56 9.07
C GLU A 17 -6.94 -10.58 8.76
N GLY A 18 -5.85 -10.13 8.16
CA GLY A 18 -4.71 -10.97 7.87
C GLY A 18 -3.53 -10.21 7.26
N THR A 19 -2.52 -10.96 6.86
CA THR A 19 -1.29 -10.42 6.24
C THR A 19 -1.25 -10.81 4.77
N VAL A 20 -0.94 -9.87 3.90
CA VAL A 20 -0.80 -10.11 2.46
C VAL A 20 0.34 -11.10 2.24
N GLU A 21 0.01 -12.26 1.69
CA GLU A 21 1.01 -13.26 1.32
C GLU A 21 1.57 -12.99 -0.07
N ARG A 22 0.68 -12.67 -1.02
CA ARG A 22 1.06 -12.24 -2.38
C ARG A 22 -0.07 -11.45 -3.02
N VAL A 23 0.32 -10.55 -3.91
CA VAL A 23 -0.57 -9.90 -4.87
C VAL A 23 -0.47 -10.65 -6.18
N THR A 24 -1.55 -11.34 -6.58
CA THR A 24 -1.60 -12.09 -7.84
C THR A 24 -1.86 -11.16 -9.03
N PHE A 25 -2.68 -10.13 -8.81
CA PHE A 25 -3.02 -9.14 -9.83
C PHE A 25 -3.38 -7.81 -9.15
N TYR A 26 -3.01 -6.70 -9.78
CA TYR A 26 -3.39 -5.34 -9.39
C TYR A 26 -3.61 -4.51 -10.65
N ASN A 27 -4.78 -3.88 -10.76
CA ASN A 27 -5.05 -2.85 -11.76
C ASN A 27 -4.99 -1.46 -11.08
N PRO A 28 -3.98 -0.62 -11.41
CA PRO A 28 -3.85 0.72 -10.84
C PRO A 28 -4.97 1.69 -11.25
N GLU A 29 -5.70 1.42 -12.33
CA GLU A 29 -6.73 2.33 -12.84
C GLU A 29 -8.02 2.30 -11.99
N ASN A 30 -8.37 1.15 -11.42
CA ASN A 30 -9.61 0.97 -10.67
C ASN A 30 -9.43 0.26 -9.32
N GLY A 31 -8.18 -0.01 -8.93
CA GLY A 31 -7.82 -0.71 -7.69
C GLY A 31 -8.23 -2.18 -7.66
N PHE A 32 -8.72 -2.73 -8.76
CA PHE A 32 -9.12 -4.13 -8.82
C PHE A 32 -7.91 -5.02 -8.56
N SER A 33 -8.05 -5.89 -7.56
CA SER A 33 -6.96 -6.66 -7.00
C SER A 33 -7.38 -8.10 -6.77
N VAL A 34 -6.43 -9.01 -7.00
CA VAL A 34 -6.51 -10.41 -6.58
C VAL A 34 -5.37 -10.65 -5.61
N VAL A 35 -5.69 -10.82 -4.33
CA VAL A 35 -4.72 -10.93 -3.24
C VAL A 35 -4.89 -12.27 -2.52
N ARG A 36 -3.79 -12.90 -2.13
CA ARG A 36 -3.80 -14.02 -1.20
C ARG A 36 -3.49 -13.51 0.19
N LEU A 37 -4.44 -13.67 1.11
CA LEU A 37 -4.37 -13.18 2.47
C LEU A 37 -4.16 -14.34 3.44
N ARG A 38 -3.07 -14.30 4.22
CA ARG A 38 -2.82 -15.22 5.31
C ARG A 38 -3.65 -14.78 6.52
N VAL A 39 -4.64 -15.58 6.89
CA VAL A 39 -5.55 -15.31 8.01
C VAL A 39 -5.19 -16.22 9.18
N ARG A 40 -5.11 -15.66 10.39
CA ARG A 40 -4.79 -16.44 11.60
C ARG A 40 -5.81 -17.57 11.80
N GLY A 41 -5.32 -18.77 12.13
CA GLY A 41 -6.16 -19.95 12.31
C GLY A 41 -6.55 -20.67 11.01
N ARG A 42 -6.12 -20.17 9.82
CA ARG A 42 -6.29 -20.86 8.54
C ARG A 42 -4.96 -21.39 8.01
N ARG A 43 -4.97 -22.65 7.56
CA ARG A 43 -3.78 -23.30 6.97
C ARG A 43 -3.48 -22.78 5.57
N GLU A 44 -4.50 -22.43 4.79
CA GLU A 44 -4.36 -21.92 3.43
C GLU A 44 -4.72 -20.43 3.34
N PRO A 45 -4.04 -19.66 2.46
CA PRO A 45 -4.38 -18.26 2.22
C PRO A 45 -5.76 -18.10 1.57
N VAL A 46 -6.52 -17.14 2.08
CA VAL A 46 -7.83 -16.75 1.53
C VAL A 46 -7.60 -15.90 0.26
N ALA A 47 -8.37 -16.17 -0.80
CA ALA A 47 -8.39 -15.32 -1.98
C ALA A 47 -9.30 -14.11 -1.75
N ILE A 48 -8.74 -12.90 -1.86
CA ILE A 48 -9.48 -11.63 -1.81
C ILE A 48 -9.58 -11.11 -3.23
N VAL A 49 -10.80 -10.81 -3.68
CA VAL A 49 -11.05 -10.34 -5.05
C VAL A 49 -11.98 -9.13 -5.00
N GLY A 50 -11.49 -7.97 -5.43
CA GLY A 50 -12.26 -6.72 -5.43
C GLY A 50 -11.37 -5.49 -5.50
N THR A 51 -11.95 -4.32 -5.29
CA THR A 51 -11.19 -3.07 -5.20
C THR A 51 -10.50 -2.98 -3.83
N LEU A 52 -9.18 -2.88 -3.84
CA LEU A 52 -8.35 -2.77 -2.65
C LEU A 52 -7.42 -1.56 -2.79
N PRO A 53 -6.94 -0.97 -1.68
CA PRO A 53 -5.78 -0.10 -1.74
C PRO A 53 -4.58 -0.86 -2.32
N ALA A 54 -3.63 -0.14 -2.92
CA ALA A 54 -2.37 -0.73 -3.37
C ALA A 54 -1.61 -1.29 -2.17
N VAL A 55 -1.50 -2.62 -2.11
CA VAL A 55 -0.84 -3.34 -1.02
C VAL A 55 0.34 -4.17 -1.52
N GLN A 56 1.20 -4.55 -0.59
CA GLN A 56 2.40 -5.34 -0.83
C GLN A 56 2.45 -6.55 0.10
N PRO A 57 3.15 -7.64 -0.27
CA PRO A 57 3.42 -8.74 0.64
C PRO A 57 3.94 -8.25 1.98
N GLY A 58 3.48 -8.85 3.09
CA GLY A 58 3.83 -8.42 4.44
C GLY A 58 2.97 -7.30 5.01
N GLU A 59 2.21 -6.55 4.21
CA GLU A 59 1.25 -5.58 4.75
C GLU A 59 0.03 -6.28 5.38
N GLY A 60 -0.54 -5.67 6.41
CA GLY A 60 -1.80 -6.09 6.98
C GLY A 60 -2.98 -5.60 6.14
N LEU A 61 -4.06 -6.38 6.09
CA LEU A 61 -5.34 -5.96 5.55
C LEU A 61 -6.45 -6.24 6.56
N ALA A 62 -7.25 -5.22 6.83
CA ALA A 62 -8.51 -5.34 7.54
C ALA A 62 -9.66 -5.10 6.55
N LEU A 63 -10.55 -6.08 6.43
CA LEU A 63 -11.59 -6.11 5.42
C LEU A 63 -12.95 -6.27 6.06
N VAL A 64 -13.95 -5.60 5.49
CA VAL A 64 -15.37 -5.85 5.76
C VAL A 64 -16.04 -6.21 4.44
N GLY A 65 -16.79 -7.30 4.39
CA GLY A 65 -17.42 -7.74 3.16
C GLY A 65 -18.09 -9.10 3.26
N ARG A 66 -18.07 -9.87 2.17
CA ARG A 66 -18.84 -11.11 2.07
C ARG A 66 -18.06 -12.23 1.39
N TRP A 67 -18.37 -13.45 1.78
CA TRP A 67 -17.89 -14.65 1.09
C TRP A 67 -18.67 -14.86 -0.20
N GLN A 68 -17.97 -15.23 -1.26
CA GLN A 68 -18.53 -15.62 -2.54
C GLN A 68 -17.81 -16.88 -3.03
N THR A 69 -18.56 -17.81 -3.61
CA THR A 69 -17.99 -18.99 -4.25
C THR A 69 -17.93 -18.76 -5.75
N ASP A 70 -16.74 -18.81 -6.32
CA ASP A 70 -16.52 -18.80 -7.75
C ASP A 70 -16.51 -20.26 -8.28
N PRO A 71 -17.23 -20.58 -9.37
CA PRO A 71 -17.28 -21.95 -9.90
C PRO A 71 -15.93 -22.54 -10.34
N ARG A 72 -14.96 -21.69 -10.72
CA ARG A 72 -13.64 -22.11 -11.21
C ARG A 72 -12.56 -22.02 -10.15
N HIS A 73 -12.69 -21.06 -9.23
CA HIS A 73 -11.63 -20.69 -8.29
C HIS A 73 -11.98 -20.94 -6.82
N GLY A 74 -13.20 -21.41 -6.52
CA GLY A 74 -13.63 -21.77 -5.17
C GLY A 74 -13.98 -20.56 -4.30
N ALA A 75 -13.83 -20.72 -2.99
CA ALA A 75 -14.22 -19.70 -2.01
C ALA A 75 -13.29 -18.47 -2.07
N GLN A 76 -13.90 -17.30 -2.23
CA GLN A 76 -13.26 -15.99 -2.26
C GLN A 76 -13.95 -15.05 -1.29
N PHE A 77 -13.21 -14.04 -0.85
CA PHE A 77 -13.75 -12.94 -0.06
C PHE A 77 -13.82 -11.68 -0.93
N ARG A 78 -15.02 -11.08 -0.99
CA ARG A 78 -15.30 -9.84 -1.71
C ARG A 78 -15.35 -8.70 -0.69
N PRO A 79 -14.35 -7.82 -0.65
CA PRO A 79 -14.34 -6.68 0.25
C PRO A 79 -15.33 -5.62 -0.23
N GLU A 80 -16.06 -5.04 0.70
CA GLU A 80 -16.84 -3.81 0.54
C GLU A 80 -16.10 -2.62 1.14
N ARG A 81 -15.29 -2.87 2.18
CA ARG A 81 -14.32 -1.93 2.75
C ARG A 81 -13.00 -2.64 2.97
N ALA A 82 -11.91 -1.90 2.78
CA ALA A 82 -10.56 -2.40 2.97
C ALA A 82 -9.64 -1.31 3.53
N GLU A 83 -8.87 -1.67 4.54
CA GLU A 83 -7.85 -0.82 5.15
C GLU A 83 -6.51 -1.56 5.15
N ALA A 84 -5.48 -0.93 4.60
CA ALA A 84 -4.12 -1.45 4.62
C ALA A 84 -3.39 -0.97 5.88
N ARG A 85 -2.66 -1.88 6.53
CA ARG A 85 -1.83 -1.59 7.70
C ARG A 85 -0.38 -1.89 7.37
N ARG A 86 0.52 -1.02 7.83
CA ARG A 86 1.96 -1.26 7.67
C ARG A 86 2.38 -2.55 8.41
N PRO A 87 3.42 -3.24 7.93
CA PRO A 87 4.00 -4.37 8.64
C PRO A 87 4.55 -3.89 9.99
N SER A 88 4.24 -4.60 11.07
CA SER A 88 4.69 -4.24 12.43
C SER A 88 5.58 -5.29 13.08
N ASP A 89 5.52 -6.54 12.62
CA ASP A 89 6.35 -7.64 13.13
C ASP A 89 7.50 -7.99 12.17
N VAL A 90 8.55 -8.63 12.71
CA VAL A 90 9.77 -9.00 11.98
C VAL A 90 9.48 -9.79 10.70
N ASP A 91 8.61 -10.80 10.76
CA ASP A 91 8.34 -11.67 9.61
C ASP A 91 7.63 -10.91 8.49
N SER A 92 6.66 -10.08 8.86
CA SER A 92 5.93 -9.22 7.93
C SER A 92 6.84 -8.15 7.30
N ILE A 93 7.75 -7.56 8.08
CA ILE A 93 8.74 -6.59 7.57
C ILE A 93 9.71 -7.26 6.59
N VAL A 94 10.19 -8.47 6.89
CA VAL A 94 11.06 -9.23 5.97
C VAL A 94 10.34 -9.50 4.65
N ARG A 95 9.08 -9.96 4.70
CA ARG A 95 8.27 -10.18 3.49
C ARG A 95 8.07 -8.90 2.69
N TYR A 96 7.82 -7.81 3.38
CA TYR A 96 7.61 -6.51 2.78
C TYR A 96 8.84 -5.98 2.05
N LEU A 97 10.01 -6.00 2.68
CA LEU A 97 11.26 -5.60 2.03
C LEU A 97 11.67 -6.58 0.91
N GLY A 98 11.46 -7.88 1.12
CA GLY A 98 11.81 -8.94 0.18
C GLY A 98 10.83 -9.12 -0.99
N SER A 99 9.73 -8.36 -1.02
CA SER A 99 8.66 -8.44 -2.04
C SER A 99 9.07 -7.99 -3.44
N GLY A 100 10.26 -7.39 -3.58
CA GLY A 100 10.70 -6.72 -4.80
C GLY A 100 10.34 -5.23 -4.84
N LEU A 101 9.70 -4.71 -3.80
CA LEU A 101 9.37 -3.30 -3.61
C LEU A 101 10.59 -2.37 -3.68
N VAL A 102 11.68 -2.78 -3.03
CA VAL A 102 12.97 -2.08 -3.14
C VAL A 102 13.85 -2.83 -4.12
N ARG A 103 14.18 -2.22 -5.25
CA ARG A 103 15.14 -2.79 -6.20
C ARG A 103 16.43 -3.15 -5.44
N GLN A 104 16.97 -4.34 -5.73
CA GLN A 104 18.16 -4.92 -5.10
C GLN A 104 17.97 -5.49 -3.67
N VAL A 105 16.78 -5.41 -3.09
CA VAL A 105 16.46 -6.07 -1.82
C VAL A 105 15.65 -7.33 -2.09
N GLY A 106 16.34 -8.45 -2.26
CA GLY A 106 15.72 -9.77 -2.28
C GLY A 106 15.50 -10.32 -0.86
N PRO A 107 14.82 -11.48 -0.71
CA PRO A 107 14.49 -12.08 0.58
C PRO A 107 15.70 -12.21 1.53
N VAL A 108 16.85 -12.66 1.02
CA VAL A 108 18.08 -12.83 1.82
C VAL A 108 18.56 -11.50 2.40
N LEU A 109 18.53 -10.43 1.59
CA LEU A 109 18.98 -9.12 2.06
C LEU A 109 17.97 -8.49 3.01
N ALA A 110 16.67 -8.65 2.72
CA ALA A 110 15.61 -8.23 3.62
C ALA A 110 15.78 -8.84 5.02
N THR A 111 16.02 -10.17 5.11
CA THR A 111 16.30 -10.84 6.39
C THR A 111 17.49 -10.22 7.12
N ARG A 112 18.57 -9.87 6.42
CA ARG A 112 19.74 -9.22 7.06
C ARG A 112 19.45 -7.81 7.54
N ILE A 113 18.74 -7.02 6.75
CA ILE A 113 18.34 -5.66 7.13
C ILE A 113 17.47 -5.71 8.39
N VAL A 114 16.47 -6.60 8.42
CA VAL A 114 15.59 -6.74 9.58
C VAL A 114 16.30 -7.36 10.77
N ALA A 115 17.24 -8.28 10.57
CA ALA A 115 18.08 -8.79 11.66
C ALA A 115 18.91 -7.68 12.34
N GLN A 116 19.34 -6.66 11.59
CA GLN A 116 20.09 -5.53 12.12
C GLN A 116 19.20 -4.54 12.91
N PHE A 117 17.98 -4.29 12.43
CA PHE A 117 17.14 -3.19 12.92
C PHE A 117 15.88 -3.61 13.67
N GLY A 118 15.49 -4.87 13.57
CA GLY A 118 14.27 -5.44 14.15
C GLY A 118 12.99 -4.76 13.62
N GLU A 119 12.00 -4.63 14.49
CA GLU A 119 10.71 -3.99 14.19
C GLU A 119 10.85 -2.52 13.78
N ARG A 120 11.96 -1.85 14.16
CA ARG A 120 12.26 -0.45 13.80
C ARG A 120 12.78 -0.28 12.37
N THR A 121 12.87 -1.35 11.60
CA THR A 121 13.47 -1.30 10.25
C THR A 121 12.77 -0.27 9.37
N LEU A 122 11.43 -0.28 9.32
CA LEU A 122 10.68 0.64 8.45
C LEU A 122 10.85 2.09 8.91
N ASP A 123 10.85 2.35 10.22
CA ASP A 123 11.06 3.70 10.77
C ASP A 123 12.47 4.23 10.47
N ILE A 124 13.48 3.37 10.57
CA ILE A 124 14.86 3.71 10.22
C ILE A 124 14.97 4.00 8.72
N LEU A 125 14.35 3.20 7.86
CA LEU A 125 14.35 3.48 6.43
C LEU A 125 13.56 4.75 6.09
N ASP A 126 12.50 5.07 6.85
CA ASP A 126 11.72 6.28 6.68
C ASP A 126 12.46 7.55 7.12
N GLY A 127 13.28 7.49 8.18
CA GLY A 127 13.99 8.65 8.71
C GLY A 127 15.44 8.79 8.26
N SER A 128 16.14 7.66 8.06
CA SER A 128 17.57 7.58 7.82
C SER A 128 17.93 6.37 6.93
N PRO A 129 17.40 6.30 5.69
CA PRO A 129 17.56 5.13 4.82
C PRO A 129 19.02 4.77 4.50
N GLU A 130 19.94 5.73 4.57
CA GLU A 130 21.39 5.54 4.42
C GLU A 130 21.99 4.61 5.47
N ARG A 131 21.33 4.44 6.63
CA ARG A 131 21.74 3.51 7.68
C ARG A 131 21.70 2.06 7.25
N VAL A 132 21.07 1.73 6.12
CA VAL A 132 21.18 0.40 5.53
C VAL A 132 22.63 -0.02 5.24
N ARG A 133 23.58 0.94 5.17
CA ARG A 133 25.03 0.68 5.14
C ARG A 133 25.56 -0.03 6.40
N ASP A 134 24.90 0.13 7.55
CA ASP A 134 25.28 -0.51 8.82
C ASP A 134 25.05 -2.03 8.77
N VAL A 135 24.31 -2.53 7.77
CA VAL A 135 24.01 -3.95 7.59
C VAL A 135 25.19 -4.67 6.93
N PRO A 136 25.71 -5.76 7.52
CA PRO A 136 26.78 -6.55 6.94
C PRO A 136 26.48 -7.01 5.51
N GLY A 137 27.43 -6.75 4.59
CA GLY A 137 27.30 -7.10 3.17
C GLY A 137 26.62 -6.04 2.30
N ILE A 138 26.30 -4.86 2.84
CA ILE A 138 25.80 -3.71 2.08
C ILE A 138 26.91 -2.65 1.94
N GLY A 139 27.59 -2.67 0.79
CA GLY A 139 28.57 -1.64 0.46
C GLY A 139 27.95 -0.28 0.13
N ARG A 140 28.76 0.79 0.13
CA ARG A 140 28.32 2.18 -0.07
C ARG A 140 27.45 2.40 -1.32
N SER A 141 27.81 1.80 -2.45
CA SER A 141 27.05 1.92 -3.71
C SER A 141 25.65 1.31 -3.58
N ARG A 142 25.58 0.07 -3.06
CA ARG A 142 24.32 -0.63 -2.83
C ARG A 142 23.45 0.08 -1.79
N ALA A 143 24.05 0.60 -0.71
CA ALA A 143 23.33 1.36 0.31
C ALA A 143 22.62 2.59 -0.30
N ARG A 144 23.31 3.35 -1.14
CA ARG A 144 22.71 4.49 -1.86
C ARG A 144 21.58 4.07 -2.79
N ALA A 145 21.74 2.97 -3.52
CA ALA A 145 20.70 2.46 -4.42
C ALA A 145 19.44 2.02 -3.65
N ILE A 146 19.62 1.29 -2.53
CA ILE A 146 18.53 0.87 -1.65
C ILE A 146 17.83 2.09 -1.04
N ALA A 147 18.59 3.05 -0.51
CA ALA A 147 18.05 4.25 0.08
C ALA A 147 17.26 5.08 -0.95
N GLY A 148 17.81 5.29 -2.15
CA GLY A 148 17.13 5.99 -3.23
C GLY A 148 15.84 5.29 -3.66
N ALA A 149 15.87 3.96 -3.83
CA ALA A 149 14.68 3.19 -4.18
C ALA A 149 13.61 3.22 -3.07
N TRP A 150 14.01 3.23 -1.79
CA TRP A 150 13.08 3.39 -0.67
C TRP A 150 12.40 4.76 -0.69
N ILE A 151 13.18 5.84 -0.87
CA ILE A 151 12.69 7.22 -0.93
C ILE A 151 11.72 7.38 -2.11
N GLU A 152 12.12 6.91 -3.30
CA GLU A 152 11.29 6.95 -4.52
C GLU A 152 9.96 6.22 -4.32
N HIS A 153 10.01 5.01 -3.76
CA HIS A 153 8.82 4.22 -3.48
C HIS A 153 7.90 4.90 -2.45
N ARG A 154 8.46 5.44 -1.36
CA ARG A 154 7.67 6.16 -0.34
C ARG A 154 7.01 7.39 -0.94
N ALA A 155 7.74 8.16 -1.75
CA ALA A 155 7.21 9.33 -2.43
C ALA A 155 6.05 8.94 -3.36
N LEU A 156 6.21 7.88 -4.16
CA LEU A 156 5.15 7.36 -5.02
C LEU A 156 3.89 6.98 -4.23
N ARG A 157 4.05 6.27 -3.09
CA ARG A 157 2.91 5.93 -2.23
C ARG A 157 2.22 7.14 -1.63
N GLY A 158 2.99 8.16 -1.25
CA GLY A 158 2.42 9.44 -0.78
C GLY A 158 1.53 10.09 -1.85
N VAL A 159 2.00 10.12 -3.11
CA VAL A 159 1.23 10.64 -4.24
C VAL A 159 -0.02 9.78 -4.51
N ILE A 160 0.11 8.45 -4.54
CA ILE A 160 -1.04 7.54 -4.71
C ILE A 160 -2.08 7.75 -3.61
N GLY A 161 -1.64 7.87 -2.35
CA GLY A 161 -2.52 8.10 -1.21
C GLY A 161 -3.27 9.43 -1.32
N PHE A 162 -2.56 10.50 -1.70
CA PHE A 162 -3.16 11.82 -1.96
C PHE A 162 -4.24 11.73 -3.05
N LEU A 163 -3.90 11.17 -4.22
CA LEU A 163 -4.86 11.00 -5.31
C LEU A 163 -6.08 10.18 -4.86
N SER A 164 -5.87 9.07 -4.15
CA SER A 164 -6.95 8.20 -3.67
C SER A 164 -7.91 8.93 -2.75
N VAL A 165 -7.40 9.70 -1.77
CA VAL A 165 -8.22 10.48 -0.83
C VAL A 165 -9.05 11.55 -1.53
N HIS A 166 -8.50 12.15 -2.59
CA HIS A 166 -9.19 13.17 -3.40
C HIS A 166 -10.04 12.55 -4.55
N GLY A 167 -10.15 11.22 -4.62
CA GLY A 167 -10.89 10.50 -5.65
C GLY A 167 -10.33 10.72 -7.07
N LEU A 168 -9.02 10.98 -7.18
CA LEU A 168 -8.32 11.17 -8.45
C LEU A 168 -7.69 9.86 -8.93
N ASP A 169 -7.48 9.76 -10.24
CA ASP A 169 -6.96 8.57 -10.88
C ASP A 169 -5.47 8.35 -10.54
N THR A 170 -5.19 7.25 -9.84
CA THR A 170 -3.84 6.95 -9.32
C THR A 170 -2.83 6.58 -10.39
N ARG A 171 -3.27 6.27 -11.63
CA ARG A 171 -2.34 5.97 -12.73
C ARG A 171 -1.42 7.14 -13.10
N PHE A 172 -1.81 8.36 -12.72
CA PHE A 172 -1.00 9.56 -12.93
C PHE A 172 0.06 9.78 -11.84
N ALA A 173 0.07 8.98 -10.77
CA ALA A 173 1.01 9.15 -9.67
C ALA A 173 2.49 9.14 -10.11
N PRO A 174 2.95 8.26 -11.03
CA PRO A 174 4.33 8.32 -11.51
C PRO A 174 4.65 9.61 -12.26
N ARG A 175 3.70 10.17 -13.03
CA ARG A 175 3.90 11.44 -13.75
C ARG A 175 3.96 12.62 -12.80
N LEU A 176 3.08 12.63 -11.80
CA LEU A 176 3.07 13.64 -10.75
C LEU A 176 4.34 13.61 -9.90
N LEU A 177 4.81 12.42 -9.56
CA LEU A 177 6.08 12.23 -8.87
C LEU A 177 7.25 12.71 -9.75
N ALA A 178 7.23 12.47 -11.06
CA ALA A 178 8.27 12.98 -11.95
C ALA A 178 8.25 14.51 -12.07
N ALA A 179 7.06 15.14 -12.06
CA ALA A 179 6.90 16.58 -12.18
C ALA A 179 7.27 17.34 -10.90
N TYR A 180 6.90 16.82 -9.72
CA TYR A 180 6.98 17.55 -8.45
C TYR A 180 7.75 16.82 -7.35
N GLY A 181 8.21 15.60 -7.61
CA GLY A 181 8.86 14.78 -6.60
C GLY A 181 7.95 14.47 -5.41
N PRO A 182 8.51 14.23 -4.22
CA PRO A 182 7.73 13.92 -3.01
C PRO A 182 6.79 15.05 -2.57
N ASP A 183 6.99 16.26 -3.09
CA ASP A 183 6.21 17.46 -2.72
C ASP A 183 4.92 17.62 -3.56
N ALA A 184 4.64 16.69 -4.48
CA ALA A 184 3.44 16.76 -5.33
C ALA A 184 2.14 17.04 -4.56
N PRO A 185 1.85 16.40 -3.39
CA PRO A 185 0.64 16.71 -2.62
C PRO A 185 0.53 18.17 -2.20
N ASN A 186 1.64 18.78 -1.77
CA ASN A 186 1.66 20.18 -1.32
C ASN A 186 1.50 21.14 -2.49
N VAL A 187 2.26 20.91 -3.57
CA VAL A 187 2.17 21.73 -4.80
C VAL A 187 0.74 21.73 -5.36
N LEU A 188 0.11 20.55 -5.40
CA LEU A 188 -1.24 20.40 -5.92
C LEU A 188 -2.32 20.94 -4.97
N SER A 189 -2.10 20.86 -3.66
CA SER A 189 -3.02 21.47 -2.70
C SER A 189 -2.96 23.00 -2.78
N ALA A 190 -1.77 23.56 -2.97
CA ALA A 190 -1.59 25.01 -3.13
C ALA A 190 -2.15 25.53 -4.47
N ASN A 191 -2.03 24.75 -5.55
CA ASN A 191 -2.58 25.11 -6.85
C ASN A 191 -3.08 23.87 -7.62
N PRO A 192 -4.35 23.48 -7.42
CA PRO A 192 -4.97 22.32 -8.06
C PRO A 192 -4.98 22.38 -9.59
N TYR A 193 -4.99 23.58 -10.17
CA TYR A 193 -5.05 23.76 -11.63
C TYR A 193 -3.73 23.44 -12.34
N ARG A 194 -2.63 23.27 -11.60
CA ARG A 194 -1.38 22.73 -12.18
C ARG A 194 -1.53 21.32 -12.73
N LEU A 195 -2.56 20.57 -12.32
CA LEU A 195 -2.89 19.28 -12.93
C LEU A 195 -3.13 19.41 -14.44
N VAL A 196 -3.76 20.51 -14.88
CA VAL A 196 -4.10 20.74 -16.29
C VAL A 196 -2.86 21.08 -17.11
N THR A 197 -1.97 21.89 -16.55
CA THR A 197 -0.81 22.44 -17.25
C THR A 197 0.34 21.43 -17.32
N ASP A 198 0.61 20.73 -16.21
CA ASP A 198 1.86 20.01 -16.03
C ASP A 198 1.69 18.48 -16.20
N VAL A 199 0.44 17.97 -16.24
CA VAL A 199 0.17 16.53 -16.34
C VAL A 199 -0.82 16.18 -17.45
N PRO A 200 -0.33 15.89 -18.67
CA PRO A 200 -1.18 15.47 -19.78
C PRO A 200 -2.07 14.27 -19.41
N GLY A 201 -3.38 14.42 -19.64
CA GLY A 201 -4.40 13.41 -19.34
C GLY A 201 -5.19 13.65 -18.05
N LEU A 202 -4.76 14.57 -17.18
CA LEU A 202 -5.57 15.08 -16.06
C LEU A 202 -6.22 16.39 -16.48
N GLY A 203 -7.49 16.31 -16.88
CA GLY A 203 -8.25 17.46 -17.37
C GLY A 203 -8.77 18.38 -16.26
N PHE A 204 -9.37 19.49 -16.68
CA PHE A 204 -9.98 20.49 -15.79
C PHE A 204 -10.92 19.89 -14.74
N ALA A 205 -11.68 18.83 -15.07
CA ALA A 205 -12.57 18.17 -14.12
C ALA A 205 -11.85 17.56 -12.90
N ALA A 206 -10.61 17.08 -13.07
CA ALA A 206 -9.79 16.58 -11.98
C ALA A 206 -9.26 17.73 -11.11
N ALA A 207 -8.81 18.82 -11.75
CA ALA A 207 -8.38 20.03 -11.06
C ALA A 207 -9.50 20.70 -10.27
N ASP A 208 -10.69 20.83 -10.86
CA ASP A 208 -11.87 21.41 -10.22
C ASP A 208 -12.32 20.58 -9.00
N ARG A 209 -12.33 19.25 -9.14
CA ARG A 209 -12.60 18.34 -8.02
C ARG A 209 -11.62 18.56 -6.88
N LEU A 210 -10.32 18.59 -7.19
CA LEU A 210 -9.28 18.78 -6.18
C LEU A 210 -9.42 20.16 -5.52
N GLY A 211 -9.68 21.21 -6.30
CA GLY A 211 -9.90 22.56 -5.78
C GLY A 211 -11.09 22.65 -4.83
N ARG A 212 -12.19 21.96 -5.15
CA ARG A 212 -13.34 21.88 -4.23
C ARG A 212 -13.02 21.13 -2.94
N ASP A 213 -12.31 20.00 -3.01
CA ASP A 213 -12.00 19.21 -1.81
C ASP A 213 -10.95 19.88 -0.90
N VAL A 214 -9.92 20.51 -1.50
CA VAL A 214 -8.90 21.26 -0.74
C VAL A 214 -9.47 22.56 -0.18
N GLY A 215 -10.27 23.30 -0.96
CA GLY A 215 -10.91 24.54 -0.51
C GLY A 215 -12.00 24.34 0.55
N ALA A 216 -12.60 23.15 0.63
CA ALA A 216 -13.59 22.80 1.65
C ALA A 216 -12.97 22.38 2.99
N ARG A 217 -11.67 22.03 3.03
CA ARG A 217 -10.95 21.79 4.29
C ARG A 217 -10.40 23.14 4.77
N PRO A 218 -10.89 23.70 5.89
CA PRO A 218 -10.31 24.93 6.40
C PRO A 218 -8.84 24.68 6.72
N THR A 219 -7.95 25.49 6.16
CA THR A 219 -6.57 25.61 6.60
C THR A 219 -6.59 26.12 8.04
N GLY A 220 -6.59 25.18 8.99
CA GLY A 220 -6.42 25.40 10.41
C GLY A 220 -4.97 25.29 10.81
#